data_AF-A0A9E5RZ26-F1
#
_entry.id   AF-A0A9E5RZ26-F1
#
_cell.length_a   1.000
_cell.length_b   1.000
_cell.length_c   1.000
_cell.angle_alpha   90.00
_cell.angle_beta   90.00
_cell.angle_gamma   90.00
#
_symmetry.space_group_name_H-M   'P 1'
#
loop_
_entity.id
_entity.type
_entity.pdbx_description
1 polymer ?
#
loop_
_entity_poly.entity_id
_entity_poly.type
_entity_poly.pdbx_seq_one_letter_code
_entity_poly.pdbx_strand_id
1 'polypeptide(L)'
;MNSKQKRNKKTQLIREYGSRCWWCGCYLPSEELTIDHLKPKSKGGSDSLENLRLACFQCNNSRGNSLFPPEKKSKAFSLSSISNSRNRG
;
A
#
# COMPACT_ATOMS: atom_id res chain seq x y z
N MET A 1 -13.53 2.84 -14.51
CA MET A 1 -12.50 3.87 -14.73
C MET A 1 -11.63 3.51 -15.93
N ASN A 2 -11.57 4.39 -16.92
CA ASN A 2 -10.65 4.25 -18.06
C ASN A 2 -9.22 4.72 -17.72
N SER A 3 -8.28 4.51 -18.63
CA SER A 3 -6.85 4.81 -18.42
C SER A 3 -6.56 6.31 -18.21
N LYS A 4 -7.29 7.22 -18.86
CA LYS A 4 -7.12 8.68 -18.67
C LYS A 4 -7.59 9.11 -17.28
N GLN A 5 -8.78 8.67 -16.88
CA GLN A 5 -9.34 8.92 -15.56
C GLN A 5 -8.44 8.35 -14.45
N LYS A 6 -7.88 7.14 -14.64
CA LYS A 6 -6.95 6.53 -13.69
C LYS A 6 -5.72 7.39 -13.46
N ARG A 7 -5.09 7.90 -14.53
CA ARG A 7 -3.94 8.80 -14.43
C ARG A 7 -4.29 10.09 -13.71
N ASN A 8 -5.39 10.75 -14.09
CA ASN A 8 -5.81 12.01 -13.46
C ASN A 8 -6.07 11.85 -11.96
N LYS A 9 -6.79 10.79 -11.55
CA LYS A 9 -7.05 10.51 -10.14
C LYS A 9 -5.77 10.15 -9.38
N LYS A 10 -4.85 9.42 -10.00
CA LYS A 10 -3.54 9.10 -9.40
C LYS A 10 -2.78 10.38 -9.07
N THR A 11 -2.69 11.29 -10.03
CA THR A 11 -2.04 12.60 -9.84
C THR A 11 -2.72 13.40 -8.72
N GLN A 12 -4.05 13.41 -8.67
CA GLN A 12 -4.77 14.11 -7.61
C GLN A 12 -4.51 13.52 -6.22
N LEU A 13 -4.57 12.19 -6.08
CA LEU A 13 -4.28 11.51 -4.81
C LEU A 13 -2.84 11.77 -4.34
N ILE A 14 -1.87 11.81 -5.26
CA ILE A 14 -0.47 12.12 -4.93
C ILE A 14 -0.34 13.55 -4.41
N ARG A 15 -1.02 14.51 -5.04
CA ARG A 15 -1.02 15.91 -4.57
C ARG A 15 -1.63 16.07 -3.19
N GLU A 16 -2.70 15.32 -2.90
CA GLU A 16 -3.46 15.44 -1.66
C GLU A 16 -2.83 14.67 -0.48
N TYR A 17 -2.28 13.48 -0.73
CA TYR A 17 -1.82 12.57 0.34
C TYR A 17 -0.31 12.26 0.31
N GLY A 18 0.41 12.75 -0.71
CA GLY A 18 1.80 12.43 -0.98
C GLY A 18 1.99 11.06 -1.62
N SER A 19 3.22 10.78 -2.07
CA SER A 19 3.60 9.54 -2.74
C SER A 19 3.94 8.42 -1.74
N ARG A 20 2.97 8.10 -0.87
CA ARG A 20 3.07 7.01 0.11
C ARG A 20 1.95 6.00 -0.05
N CYS A 21 2.23 4.74 0.24
CA CYS A 21 1.18 3.73 0.30
C CYS A 21 0.36 3.89 1.58
N TRP A 22 -0.96 3.86 1.43
CA TRP A 22 -1.94 3.98 2.51
C TRP A 22 -1.83 2.86 3.55
N TRP A 23 -1.45 1.65 3.14
CA TRP A 23 -1.42 0.46 4.00
C TRP A 23 -0.11 0.27 4.76
N CYS A 24 1.04 0.24 4.06
CA CYS A 24 2.36 0.09 4.69
C CYS A 24 2.91 1.41 5.23
N GLY A 25 2.47 2.57 4.71
CA GLY A 25 3.09 3.87 4.96
C GLY A 25 4.38 4.12 4.18
N CYS A 26 4.87 3.15 3.41
CA CYS A 26 6.11 3.25 2.65
C CYS A 26 6.02 4.29 1.52
N TYR A 27 7.05 5.14 1.43
CA TYR A 27 7.21 6.13 0.37
C TYR A 27 7.79 5.48 -0.88
N LEU A 28 7.22 5.79 -2.03
CA LEU A 28 7.59 5.20 -3.31
C LEU A 28 7.55 6.26 -4.42
N PRO A 29 8.30 6.07 -5.52
CA PRO A 29 8.14 6.85 -6.73
C PRO A 29 6.70 6.82 -7.24
N SER A 30 6.30 7.86 -7.96
CA SER A 30 4.92 8.01 -8.43
C SER A 30 4.52 6.87 -9.36
N GLU A 31 5.47 6.33 -10.11
CA GLU A 31 5.34 5.30 -11.13
C GLU A 31 5.01 3.94 -10.50
N GLU A 32 5.62 3.65 -9.35
CA GLU A 32 5.46 2.40 -8.60
C GLU A 32 4.18 2.35 -7.77
N LEU A 33 3.57 3.51 -7.49
CA LEU A 33 2.29 3.56 -6.81
C LEU A 33 1.16 3.08 -7.72
N THR A 34 0.21 2.38 -7.13
CA THR A 34 -1.03 1.94 -7.75
C THR A 34 -2.21 2.62 -7.07
N ILE A 35 -3.37 2.62 -7.74
CA ILE A 35 -4.64 3.02 -7.10
C ILE A 35 -5.33 1.76 -6.60
N ASP A 36 -5.72 1.78 -5.33
CA ASP A 36 -6.52 0.75 -4.66
C ASP A 36 -7.90 1.32 -4.28
N HIS A 37 -8.91 0.47 -4.31
CA HIS A 37 -10.28 0.78 -3.93
C HIS A 37 -10.53 0.33 -2.48
N LEU A 38 -10.85 1.24 -1.56
CA LEU A 38 -11.15 0.91 -0.16
C LEU A 38 -12.31 -0.08 -0.04
N LYS A 39 -13.35 0.08 -0.84
CA LYS A 39 -14.33 -0.97 -1.10
C LYS A 39 -14.06 -1.51 -2.51
N PRO A 40 -13.71 -2.80 -2.69
CA PRO A 40 -13.44 -3.36 -4.00
C PRO A 40 -14.62 -3.22 -4.95
N LYS A 41 -14.34 -3.11 -6.26
CA LYS A 41 -15.39 -3.00 -7.29
C LYS A 41 -16.35 -4.17 -7.30
N SER A 42 -15.84 -5.39 -7.11
CA SER A 42 -16.65 -6.61 -7.01
C SER A 42 -17.62 -6.61 -5.83
N LYS A 43 -17.45 -5.68 -4.87
CA LYS A 43 -18.34 -5.47 -3.73
C LYS A 43 -19.16 -4.18 -3.85
N GLY A 44 -19.16 -3.52 -5.00
CA GLY A 44 -19.91 -2.27 -5.24
C GLY A 44 -19.16 -0.99 -4.86
N GLY A 45 -17.83 -1.01 -4.88
CA GLY A 45 -17.01 0.19 -4.67
C GLY A 45 -17.09 1.20 -5.81
N SER A 46 -17.19 2.49 -5.48
CA SER A 46 -17.21 3.57 -6.46
C SER A 46 -15.79 3.95 -6.94
N ASP A 47 -15.71 4.64 -8.08
CA ASP A 47 -14.46 5.26 -8.52
C ASP A 47 -14.25 6.66 -7.88
N SER A 48 -15.07 7.10 -6.92
CA SER A 48 -14.92 8.41 -6.25
C SER A 48 -13.62 8.49 -5.45
N LEU A 49 -12.99 9.68 -5.38
CA LEU A 49 -11.71 9.88 -4.68
C LEU A 49 -11.74 9.42 -3.22
N GLU A 50 -12.90 9.56 -2.56
CA GLU A 50 -13.13 9.09 -1.19
C GLU A 50 -12.86 7.59 -1.04
N ASN A 51 -13.18 6.79 -2.07
CA ASN A 51 -12.99 5.35 -2.11
C ASN A 51 -11.63 4.93 -2.71
N LEU A 52 -10.79 5.87 -3.16
CA LEU A 52 -9.50 5.56 -3.78
C LEU A 52 -8.35 5.91 -2.85
N ARG A 53 -7.33 5.05 -2.80
CA ARG A 53 -6.07 5.33 -2.11
C ARG A 53 -4.88 4.90 -2.94
N LEU A 54 -3.72 5.49 -2.64
CA LEU A 54 -2.44 5.06 -3.22
C LEU A 54 -1.94 3.84 -2.45
N ALA A 55 -1.49 2.81 -3.17
CA ALA A 55 -0.94 1.60 -2.59
C ALA A 55 0.28 1.11 -3.37
N CYS A 56 1.25 0.52 -2.67
CA CYS A 56 2.32 -0.20 -3.34
C CYS A 56 1.76 -1.47 -4.00
N PHE A 57 2.47 -1.99 -4.99
CA PHE A 57 2.06 -3.21 -5.68
C PHE A 57 1.84 -4.38 -4.72
N GLN A 58 2.73 -4.56 -3.74
CA GLN A 58 2.68 -5.67 -2.79
C GLN A 58 1.42 -5.63 -1.91
N CYS A 59 1.11 -4.47 -1.32
CA CYS A 59 -0.08 -4.29 -0.50
C CYS A 59 -1.35 -4.42 -1.33
N ASN A 60 -1.40 -3.80 -2.51
CA ASN A 60 -2.57 -3.87 -3.37
C ASN A 60 -2.85 -5.31 -3.82
N ASN A 61 -1.81 -6.02 -4.28
CA ASN A 61 -1.91 -7.41 -4.71
C ASN A 61 -2.28 -8.36 -3.55
N SER A 62 -1.71 -8.16 -2.35
CA SER A 62 -2.05 -8.95 -1.16
C SER A 62 -3.49 -8.76 -0.72
N ARG A 63 -4.07 -7.59 -0.93
CA ARG A 63 -5.45 -7.27 -0.55
C ARG A 63 -6.46 -7.90 -1.51
N GLY A 64 -6.17 -7.85 -2.81
CA GLY A 64 -7.06 -8.32 -3.86
C GLY A 64 -8.46 -7.70 -3.75
N ASN A 65 -9.49 -8.54 -3.71
CA ASN A 65 -10.89 -8.13 -3.57
C ASN A 65 -11.41 -8.18 -2.11
N SER A 66 -10.52 -8.15 -1.13
CA SER A 66 -10.89 -8.14 0.29
C SER A 66 -11.40 -6.77 0.73
N LEU A 67 -12.37 -6.77 1.65
CA LEU A 67 -12.79 -5.55 2.35
C LEU A 67 -11.80 -5.15 3.46
N PHE A 68 -10.94 -6.07 3.88
CA PHE A 68 -10.00 -5.86 4.97
C PHE A 68 -8.66 -5.31 4.47
N PRO A 69 -7.84 -4.69 5.34
CA PRO A 69 -6.48 -4.30 5.01
C PRO A 69 -5.62 -5.50 4.57
N PRO A 70 -4.58 -5.29 3.72
CA PRO A 70 -3.65 -6.36 3.38
C PRO A 70 -2.84 -6.78 4.60
N GLU A 71 -2.45 -8.05 4.64
CA GLU A 71 -1.52 -8.54 5.65
C GLU A 71 -0.19 -7.78 5.52
N LYS A 72 0.25 -7.16 6.62
CA LYS A 72 1.57 -6.56 6.67
C LYS A 72 2.57 -7.69 6.72
N LYS A 73 3.25 -7.97 5.61
CA LYS A 73 4.53 -8.68 5.66
C LYS A 73 5.54 -7.76 6.33
N SER A 74 5.53 -7.71 7.66
CA SER A 74 6.64 -7.15 8.41
C SER A 74 7.90 -7.82 7.89
N LYS A 75 8.91 -7.04 7.47
CA LYS A 75 10.27 -7.59 7.40
C LYS A 75 10.49 -8.19 8.79
N ALA A 76 10.53 -9.51 8.88
CA ALA A 76 10.92 -10.19 10.10
C ALA A 76 12.26 -9.55 10.47
N PHE A 77 12.29 -8.84 11.59
CA PHE A 77 13.55 -8.37 12.13
C PHE A 77 14.34 -9.66 12.38
N SER A 78 15.37 -9.89 11.58
CA SER A 78 16.18 -11.10 11.67
C SER A 78 16.79 -11.13 13.07
N LEU A 79 16.24 -11.95 13.97
CA LEU A 79 16.79 -12.16 15.32
C LEU A 79 18.15 -12.87 15.29
N SER A 80 18.75 -13.08 14.12
CA SER A 80 20.05 -13.74 13.95
C SER A 80 21.25 -12.92 14.43
N SER A 81 21.08 -11.66 14.85
CA SER A 81 22.17 -10.84 15.40
C SER A 81 22.34 -10.90 16.92
N ILE A 82 21.52 -11.67 17.65
CA ILE A 82 21.77 -11.95 19.07
C ILE A 82 22.61 -13.23 19.16
N SER A 83 23.87 -13.17 18.71
CA SER A 83 24.88 -14.17 19.06
C SER A 83 26.06 -13.48 19.73
N ASN A 84 26.42 -14.01 20.89
CA ASN A 84 27.64 -13.77 21.68
C ASN A 84 27.88 -12.39 22.30
N SER A 85 27.52 -12.28 23.57
CA SER A 85 28.41 -11.72 24.62
C SER A 85 27.79 -11.92 26.00
N ARG A 86 27.95 -13.12 26.58
CA ARG A 86 27.92 -13.28 28.04
C ARG A 86 29.25 -13.86 28.49
N ASN A 87 30.10 -12.91 28.89
CA ASN A 87 31.15 -12.95 29.90
C ASN A 87 31.90 -14.25 30.16
N ARG A 88 33.19 -14.20 29.79
CA ARG A 88 34.29 -14.59 30.69
C ARG A 88 34.21 -13.71 31.94
N GLY A 89 34.38 -14.32 33.11
CA GLY A 89 34.42 -13.70 34.43
C GLY A 89 34.30 -14.77 35.49
#